data_AF-A0A257X042-F1
#
_entry.id   AF-A0A257X042-F1
#
_cell.length_a   1.000
_cell.length_b   1.000
_cell.length_c   1.000
_cell.angle_alpha   90.00
_cell.angle_beta   90.00
_cell.angle_gamma   90.00
#
_symmetry.space_group_name_H-M   'P 1'
#
loop_
_entity.id
_entity.type
_entity.pdbx_description
1 polymer ?
#
loop_
_entity_poly.entity_id
_entity_poly.type
_entity_poly.pdbx_seq_one_letter_code
_entity_poly.pdbx_strand_id
1 'polypeptide(L)'
;MRFQLLAGVAVAALCAATGASAQSATSGWYVAGDVGYHMPEDVKATSSKGYNWDFSQKEDWAAFGRLGYKFSPNWRVEGEYGYRGSDIESVRGSGLSGAQPIGLCTAGPIRTASSPKCGEPNGEMKATTLMANVIYDFMPESSIHPFIGAGAGMAWVHNKVYGQLSGVPAGGAPFQNASFDDVDQAFAYQGLLGLAWDFAPNWSMDLTGRYLATKDLKWGQVTQNAGPGVGSITDTGIYEGKYKDASVTLGVRYTFGAPPPPPPPPPAPPAPPPAPPAPPAPPPPPPAAVYEAREFVVYFPFDQYVLTPEAQAVVQQAADYAKAGMATKLTITGHTDTSGSDRYNARLSERRAQ
;
A
#
# COMPACT_ATOMS: atom_id res chain seq x y z
N MET A 1 -7.95 -34.47 -10.19
CA MET A 1 -9.18 -33.73 -10.59
C MET A 1 -9.50 -32.73 -9.49
N ARG A 2 -9.69 -31.45 -9.84
CA ARG A 2 -10.06 -30.28 -8.99
C ARG A 2 -8.95 -29.58 -8.19
N PHE A 3 -8.16 -28.75 -8.88
CA PHE A 3 -7.25 -27.74 -8.33
C PHE A 3 -7.67 -26.32 -8.81
N GLN A 4 -8.96 -25.98 -8.76
CA GLN A 4 -9.47 -24.73 -9.33
C GLN A 4 -10.42 -23.93 -8.45
N LEU A 5 -10.38 -24.09 -7.12
CA LEU A 5 -11.34 -23.38 -6.24
C LEU A 5 -10.74 -22.48 -5.15
N LEU A 6 -9.41 -22.35 -5.03
CA LEU A 6 -8.81 -21.51 -3.97
C LEU A 6 -8.31 -20.14 -4.43
N ALA A 7 -8.22 -19.88 -5.74
CA ALA A 7 -7.85 -18.56 -6.27
C ALA A 7 -9.01 -17.54 -6.29
N GLY A 8 -10.24 -17.96 -5.97
CA GLY A 8 -11.45 -17.14 -6.15
C GLY A 8 -11.86 -16.25 -4.96
N VAL A 9 -11.29 -16.45 -3.77
CA VAL A 9 -11.75 -15.76 -2.55
C VAL A 9 -10.94 -14.50 -2.22
N ALA A 10 -9.70 -14.38 -2.72
CA ALA A 10 -8.87 -13.20 -2.46
C ALA A 10 -9.21 -11.98 -3.34
N VAL A 11 -9.85 -12.18 -4.51
CA VAL A 11 -10.10 -11.09 -5.48
C VAL A 11 -11.48 -10.44 -5.29
N ALA A 12 -12.43 -11.10 -4.62
CA ALA A 12 -13.77 -10.53 -4.41
C ALA A 12 -13.88 -9.59 -3.19
N ALA A 13 -12.90 -9.59 -2.27
CA ALA A 13 -12.88 -8.69 -1.11
C ALA A 13 -12.29 -7.29 -1.41
N LEU A 14 -11.62 -7.12 -2.57
CA LEU A 14 -10.99 -5.85 -2.96
C LEU A 14 -11.96 -4.81 -3.55
N CYS A 15 -13.23 -5.16 -3.76
CA CYS A 15 -14.22 -4.25 -4.37
C CYS A 15 -15.28 -3.71 -3.42
N ALA A 16 -15.16 -3.92 -2.10
CA ALA A 16 -16.13 -3.44 -1.11
C ALA A 16 -15.56 -2.42 -0.10
N ALA A 17 -14.42 -1.79 -0.38
CA ALA A 17 -13.89 -0.70 0.44
C ALA A 17 -14.66 0.61 0.17
N THR A 18 -15.94 0.66 0.55
CA THR A 18 -16.66 1.93 0.63
C THR A 18 -16.29 2.66 1.92
N GLY A 19 -15.34 3.59 1.82
CA GLY A 19 -15.46 4.95 2.38
C GLY A 19 -15.55 5.18 3.90
N ALA A 20 -15.35 4.18 4.75
CA ALA A 20 -15.20 4.41 6.19
C ALA A 20 -13.77 4.08 6.61
N SER A 21 -12.96 5.11 6.86
CA SER A 21 -11.64 4.98 7.48
C SER A 21 -11.84 4.44 8.90
N ALA A 22 -11.78 3.11 9.07
CA ALA A 22 -11.77 2.52 10.40
C ALA A 22 -10.43 2.86 11.05
N GLN A 23 -10.44 3.76 12.03
CA GLN A 23 -9.23 4.13 12.76
C GLN A 23 -8.84 2.95 13.67
N SER A 24 -7.81 2.20 13.27
CA SER A 24 -7.27 1.11 14.09
C SER A 24 -6.64 1.65 15.38
N ALA A 25 -6.62 0.82 16.41
CA ALA A 25 -6.11 1.20 17.72
C ALA A 25 -4.68 1.77 17.60
N THR A 26 -4.47 2.95 18.18
CA THR A 26 -3.16 3.63 18.17
C THR A 26 -2.13 2.91 19.04
N SER A 27 -2.60 2.07 19.97
CA SER A 27 -1.82 1.14 20.78
C SER A 27 -2.70 0.01 21.31
N GLY A 28 -2.10 -1.11 21.70
CA GLY A 28 -2.82 -2.22 22.32
C GLY A 28 -2.27 -3.59 21.96
N TRP A 29 -2.75 -4.60 22.70
CA TRP A 29 -2.50 -6.00 22.40
C TRP A 29 -3.25 -6.40 21.13
N TYR A 30 -2.73 -7.34 20.36
CA TYR A 30 -3.44 -7.96 19.26
C TYR A 30 -3.08 -9.43 19.12
N VAL A 31 -4.00 -10.19 18.55
CA VAL A 31 -3.76 -11.56 18.08
C VAL A 31 -3.97 -11.61 16.59
N ALA A 32 -3.22 -12.48 15.91
CA ALA A 32 -3.41 -12.71 14.49
C ALA A 32 -3.12 -14.17 14.12
N GLY A 33 -3.70 -14.59 13.00
CA GLY A 33 -3.44 -15.88 12.38
C GLY A 33 -3.26 -15.71 10.89
N ASP A 34 -2.27 -16.42 10.33
CA ASP A 34 -1.91 -16.34 8.92
C ASP A 34 -1.90 -17.74 8.29
N VAL A 35 -2.29 -17.80 7.03
CA VAL A 35 -2.12 -18.99 6.19
C VAL A 35 -1.64 -18.57 4.81
N GLY A 36 -0.81 -19.41 4.19
CA GLY A 36 -0.33 -19.15 2.84
C GLY A 36 0.57 -20.26 2.33
N TYR A 37 1.50 -19.88 1.46
CA TYR A 37 2.45 -20.79 0.84
C TYR A 37 3.87 -20.46 1.27
N HIS A 38 4.70 -21.50 1.36
CA HIS A 38 6.13 -21.36 1.57
C HIS A 38 6.92 -22.07 0.48
N MET A 39 8.11 -21.54 0.24
CA MET A 39 9.03 -21.84 -0.83
C MET A 39 10.39 -22.10 -0.19
N PRO A 40 10.64 -23.34 0.26
CA PRO A 40 11.90 -23.70 0.89
C PRO A 40 13.04 -23.67 -0.14
N GLU A 41 14.21 -23.18 0.25
CA GLU A 41 15.42 -23.38 -0.55
C GLU A 41 15.96 -24.80 -0.35
N ASP A 42 16.70 -25.30 -1.34
CA ASP A 42 17.45 -26.55 -1.21
C ASP A 42 18.40 -26.48 -0.01
N VAL A 43 18.28 -27.46 0.90
CA VAL A 43 19.17 -27.55 2.06
C VAL A 43 20.47 -28.21 1.61
N LYS A 44 21.48 -27.37 1.39
CA LYS A 44 22.84 -27.80 1.08
C LYS A 44 23.50 -28.35 2.34
N ALA A 45 23.74 -29.65 2.38
CA ALA A 45 24.23 -30.35 3.55
C ALA A 45 25.58 -31.01 3.29
N THR A 46 26.52 -30.79 4.20
CA THR A 46 27.85 -31.39 4.17
C THR A 46 27.95 -32.44 5.26
N SER A 47 28.37 -33.64 4.91
CA SER A 47 28.56 -34.74 5.83
C SER A 47 29.95 -34.73 6.49
N SER A 48 30.04 -35.22 7.72
CA SER A 48 31.30 -35.46 8.43
C SER A 48 32.26 -36.44 7.73
N LYS A 49 31.78 -37.17 6.71
CA LYS A 49 32.57 -38.06 5.85
C LYS A 49 32.91 -37.44 4.49
N GLY A 50 32.51 -36.20 4.22
CA GLY A 50 32.86 -35.47 2.99
C GLY A 50 31.86 -35.61 1.83
N TYR A 51 30.65 -36.13 2.08
CA TYR A 51 29.55 -36.11 1.10
C TYR A 51 28.86 -34.74 1.10
N ASN A 52 28.52 -34.21 -0.08
CA ASN A 52 27.78 -32.96 -0.22
C ASN A 52 26.46 -33.24 -0.93
N TRP A 53 25.35 -33.21 -0.19
CA TRP A 53 24.01 -33.48 -0.71
C TRP A 53 23.09 -32.29 -0.50
N ASP A 54 22.30 -32.02 -1.51
CA ASP A 54 21.21 -31.07 -1.52
C ASP A 54 19.91 -31.82 -1.24
N PHE A 55 19.17 -31.38 -0.22
CA PHE A 55 17.84 -31.87 0.10
C PHE A 55 16.81 -30.88 -0.46
N SER A 56 16.16 -31.29 -1.55
CA SER A 56 15.14 -30.49 -2.24
C SER A 56 13.76 -30.81 -1.69
N GLN A 57 12.98 -29.77 -1.48
CA GLN A 57 11.67 -29.80 -0.83
C GLN A 57 10.63 -29.17 -1.76
N LYS A 58 9.42 -29.71 -1.75
CA LYS A 58 8.30 -29.15 -2.52
C LYS A 58 7.75 -27.92 -1.80
N GLU A 59 7.32 -26.93 -2.59
CA GLU A 59 6.52 -25.81 -2.09
C GLU A 59 5.17 -26.34 -1.55
N ASP A 60 4.75 -25.86 -0.38
CA ASP A 60 3.51 -26.28 0.25
C ASP A 60 2.93 -25.15 1.14
N TRP A 61 1.91 -25.45 1.94
CA TRP A 61 1.26 -24.50 2.82
C TRP A 61 2.05 -24.21 4.10
N ALA A 62 1.89 -22.99 4.61
CA ALA A 62 2.42 -22.58 5.91
C ALA A 62 1.34 -21.86 6.72
N ALA A 63 1.44 -21.94 8.04
CA ALA A 63 0.55 -21.23 8.95
C ALA A 63 1.28 -20.64 10.15
N PHE A 64 0.76 -19.53 10.65
CA PHE A 64 1.37 -18.76 11.73
C PHE A 64 0.31 -18.28 12.73
N GLY A 65 0.65 -18.36 14.01
CA GLY A 65 -0.10 -17.73 15.10
C GLY A 65 0.75 -16.63 15.71
N ARG A 66 0.17 -15.43 15.87
CA ARG A 66 0.87 -14.23 16.31
C ARG A 66 0.17 -13.60 17.51
N LEU A 67 0.96 -13.21 18.50
CA LEU A 67 0.54 -12.40 19.64
C LEU A 67 1.45 -11.19 19.71
N GLY A 68 0.90 -9.99 19.58
CA GLY A 68 1.70 -8.78 19.54
C GLY A 68 1.15 -7.64 20.38
N TYR A 69 1.98 -6.61 20.50
CA TYR A 69 1.64 -5.36 21.16
C TYR A 69 2.09 -4.18 20.30
N LYS A 70 1.18 -3.24 20.07
CA LYS A 70 1.44 -2.00 19.36
C LYS A 70 1.70 -0.88 20.39
N PHE A 71 2.91 -0.34 20.42
CA PHE A 71 3.30 0.70 21.37
C PHE A 71 2.96 2.10 20.87
N SER A 72 3.09 2.29 19.57
CA SER A 72 2.80 3.55 18.88
C SER A 72 2.18 3.23 17.51
N PRO A 73 1.63 4.23 16.80
CA PRO A 73 1.08 4.02 15.47
C PRO A 73 2.03 3.30 14.50
N ASN A 74 3.35 3.51 14.65
CA ASN A 74 4.37 2.95 13.78
C ASN A 74 5.08 1.71 14.33
N TRP A 75 5.14 1.50 15.65
CA TRP A 75 5.97 0.43 16.23
C TRP A 75 5.12 -0.65 16.88
N ARG A 76 5.37 -1.90 16.50
CA ARG A 76 4.79 -3.09 17.11
C ARG A 76 5.84 -4.17 17.35
N VAL A 77 5.66 -4.93 18.42
CA VAL A 77 6.37 -6.20 18.66
C VAL A 77 5.41 -7.36 18.56
N GLU A 78 5.95 -8.54 18.30
CA GLU A 78 5.14 -9.74 18.09
C GLU A 78 5.93 -10.99 18.47
N GLY A 79 5.30 -11.88 19.22
CA GLY A 79 5.69 -13.29 19.28
C GLY A 79 4.95 -14.06 18.19
N GLU A 80 5.67 -14.85 17.41
CA GLU A 80 5.13 -15.63 16.30
C GLU A 80 5.50 -17.11 16.49
N TYR A 81 4.48 -17.97 16.41
CA TYR A 81 4.64 -19.42 16.26
C TYR A 81 4.30 -19.80 14.83
N GLY A 82 5.23 -20.43 14.11
CA GLY A 82 5.08 -20.78 12.69
C GLY A 82 5.24 -22.26 12.43
N TYR A 83 4.48 -22.79 11.48
CA TYR A 83 4.57 -24.15 10.98
C TYR A 83 4.72 -24.14 9.45
N ARG A 84 5.69 -24.90 8.96
CA ARG A 84 5.98 -25.13 7.53
C ARG A 84 6.24 -26.61 7.34
N GLY A 85 5.59 -27.25 6.39
CA GLY A 85 5.78 -28.67 6.13
C GLY A 85 5.87 -28.92 4.63
N SER A 86 6.93 -29.58 4.21
CA SER A 86 7.17 -29.93 2.81
C SER A 86 7.47 -31.41 2.65
N ASP A 87 7.00 -31.99 1.55
CA ASP A 87 7.49 -33.28 1.08
C ASP A 87 8.88 -33.14 0.46
N ILE A 88 9.73 -34.14 0.65
CA ILE A 88 11.02 -34.24 -0.03
C ILE A 88 10.81 -34.62 -1.49
N GLU A 89 11.38 -33.83 -2.38
CA GLU A 89 11.42 -34.14 -3.81
C GLU A 89 12.67 -34.96 -4.18
N SER A 90 13.83 -34.55 -3.67
CA SER A 90 15.07 -35.21 -4.01
C SER A 90 16.14 -35.03 -2.94
N VAL A 91 17.06 -35.99 -2.86
CA VAL A 91 18.29 -35.88 -2.06
C VAL A 91 19.44 -36.27 -2.97
N ARG A 92 20.19 -35.29 -3.47
CA ARG A 92 21.19 -35.50 -4.54
C ARG A 92 22.42 -34.65 -4.30
N GLY A 93 23.57 -35.09 -4.78
CA GLY A 93 24.74 -34.23 -4.83
C GLY A 93 25.97 -34.97 -5.28
N SER A 94 27.13 -34.44 -4.92
CA SER A 94 28.40 -35.09 -5.22
C SER A 94 28.76 -36.04 -4.08
N GLY A 95 29.06 -37.29 -4.40
CA GLY A 95 29.68 -38.16 -3.41
C GLY A 95 31.16 -37.88 -3.23
N LEU A 96 31.81 -38.62 -2.35
CA LEU A 96 33.24 -38.51 -2.05
C LEU A 96 34.11 -38.47 -3.31
N SER A 97 34.69 -37.31 -3.64
CA SER A 97 35.52 -37.11 -4.84
C SER A 97 34.83 -37.56 -6.15
N GLY A 98 33.51 -37.39 -6.24
CA GLY A 98 32.70 -37.82 -7.39
C GLY A 98 32.31 -39.30 -7.40
N ALA A 99 32.61 -40.05 -6.33
CA ALA A 99 32.19 -41.45 -6.16
C ALA A 99 30.76 -41.58 -5.60
N GLN A 100 30.29 -42.81 -5.42
CA GLN A 100 29.01 -43.14 -4.80
C GLN A 100 29.10 -43.20 -3.26
N PRO A 101 27.99 -43.00 -2.52
CA PRO A 101 26.67 -42.55 -2.98
C PRO A 101 26.60 -41.05 -3.33
N ILE A 102 25.84 -40.75 -4.38
CA ILE A 102 25.52 -39.38 -4.83
C ILE A 102 24.14 -38.88 -4.35
N GLY A 103 23.53 -39.57 -3.38
CA GLY A 103 22.20 -39.25 -2.83
C GLY A 103 21.30 -40.47 -2.62
N LEU A 104 20.00 -40.21 -2.36
CA LEU A 104 18.98 -41.20 -2.05
C LEU A 104 17.93 -41.36 -3.13
N CYS A 105 17.72 -42.57 -3.60
CA CYS A 105 16.67 -42.85 -4.55
C CYS A 105 15.49 -43.61 -3.93
N THR A 106 14.42 -43.82 -4.70
CA THR A 106 13.29 -44.68 -4.30
C THR A 106 13.80 -46.02 -3.77
N ALA A 107 13.35 -46.38 -2.57
CA ALA A 107 13.69 -47.65 -1.91
C ALA A 107 12.84 -48.81 -2.45
N GLY A 108 13.43 -50.00 -2.52
CA GLY A 108 12.76 -51.23 -2.95
C GLY A 108 13.22 -51.77 -4.32
N PRO A 109 13.30 -50.95 -5.38
CA PRO A 109 13.82 -51.39 -6.66
C PRO A 109 15.31 -51.76 -6.61
N ILE A 110 15.64 -52.98 -7.06
CA ILE A 110 17.02 -53.35 -7.41
C ILE A 110 17.42 -52.53 -8.64
N ARG A 111 18.35 -51.60 -8.44
CA ARG A 111 18.90 -50.76 -9.52
C ARG A 111 19.85 -51.60 -10.36
N THR A 112 19.42 -51.93 -11.57
CA THR A 112 20.20 -52.65 -12.57
C THR A 112 20.55 -51.71 -13.71
N ALA A 113 21.45 -52.13 -14.60
CA ALA A 113 21.70 -51.43 -15.87
C ALA A 113 20.41 -51.26 -16.71
N SER A 114 19.41 -52.12 -16.51
CA SER A 114 18.09 -52.05 -17.16
C SER A 114 17.07 -51.15 -16.44
N SER A 115 17.35 -50.67 -15.22
CA SER A 115 16.53 -49.70 -14.48
C SER A 115 17.41 -48.61 -13.84
N PRO A 116 18.05 -47.75 -14.67
CA PRO A 116 19.08 -46.82 -14.20
C PRO A 116 18.52 -45.59 -13.45
N LYS A 117 17.21 -45.32 -13.53
CA LYS A 117 16.64 -44.06 -13.01
C LYS A 117 16.64 -44.01 -11.48
N CYS A 118 17.16 -42.92 -10.93
CA CYS A 118 17.08 -42.58 -9.51
C CYS A 118 15.80 -41.79 -9.22
N GLY A 119 14.72 -42.52 -8.92
CA GLY A 119 13.44 -41.94 -8.50
C GLY A 119 13.50 -41.23 -7.15
N GLU A 120 12.38 -40.58 -6.78
CA GLU A 120 12.25 -39.78 -5.56
C GLU A 120 12.32 -40.68 -4.31
N PRO A 121 13.07 -40.29 -3.27
CA PRO A 121 12.96 -40.91 -1.95
C PRO A 121 11.62 -40.55 -1.31
N ASN A 122 11.20 -41.28 -0.28
CA ASN A 122 10.01 -40.93 0.50
C ASN A 122 10.45 -40.11 1.71
N GLY A 123 9.85 -38.95 1.95
CA GLY A 123 10.17 -38.17 3.13
C GLY A 123 9.45 -36.84 3.20
N GLU A 124 9.54 -36.23 4.37
CA GLU A 124 9.02 -34.91 4.70
C GLU A 124 10.08 -34.15 5.52
N MET A 125 10.15 -32.83 5.30
CA MET A 125 10.89 -31.90 6.14
C MET A 125 9.92 -30.87 6.70
N LYS A 126 9.90 -30.74 8.02
CA LYS A 126 8.97 -29.86 8.74
C LYS A 126 9.75 -28.88 9.59
N ALA A 127 9.47 -27.60 9.44
CA ALA A 127 10.07 -26.53 10.24
C ALA A 127 9.01 -25.87 11.12
N THR A 128 9.21 -25.95 12.43
CA THR A 128 8.42 -25.22 13.44
C THR A 128 9.27 -24.09 14.00
N THR A 129 8.73 -22.87 14.07
CA THR A 129 9.47 -21.68 14.51
C THR A 129 8.79 -20.99 15.68
N LEU A 130 9.58 -20.49 16.62
CA LEU A 130 9.14 -19.54 17.63
C LEU A 130 10.02 -18.28 17.54
N MET A 131 9.41 -17.15 17.19
CA MET A 131 10.10 -15.93 16.82
C MET A 131 9.62 -14.74 17.64
N ALA A 132 10.53 -13.82 17.95
CA ALA A 132 10.22 -12.48 18.43
C ALA A 132 10.55 -11.47 17.34
N ASN A 133 9.57 -10.66 16.96
CA ASN A 133 9.65 -9.70 15.87
C ASN A 133 9.51 -8.27 16.38
N VAL A 134 10.27 -7.36 15.77
CA VAL A 134 10.07 -5.91 15.84
C VAL A 134 9.66 -5.44 14.46
N ILE A 135 8.56 -4.71 14.37
CA ILE A 135 7.94 -4.32 13.11
C ILE A 135 7.65 -2.81 13.13
N TYR A 136 7.95 -2.17 12.00
CA TYR A 136 7.68 -0.78 11.72
C TYR A 136 6.59 -0.67 10.64
N ASP A 137 5.45 -0.08 10.99
CA ASP A 137 4.35 0.24 10.09
C ASP A 137 4.51 1.67 9.54
N PHE A 138 4.52 1.80 8.22
CA PHE A 138 4.56 3.06 7.48
C PHE A 138 3.15 3.62 7.28
N MET A 139 3.05 4.94 7.29
CA MET A 139 1.79 5.67 7.00
C MET A 139 0.60 5.11 7.80
N PRO A 140 0.67 5.08 9.15
CA PRO A 140 -0.34 4.45 10.00
C PRO A 140 -1.72 5.14 9.97
N GLU A 141 -1.84 6.29 9.33
CA GLU A 141 -3.09 7.05 9.14
C GLU A 141 -3.78 6.77 7.80
N SER A 142 -3.08 6.10 6.87
CA SER A 142 -3.62 5.67 5.57
C SER A 142 -4.65 4.55 5.75
N SER A 143 -5.39 4.15 4.71
CA SER A 143 -6.18 2.90 4.77
C SER A 143 -5.32 1.66 4.50
N ILE A 144 -4.13 1.85 3.93
CA ILE A 144 -3.15 0.80 3.64
C ILE A 144 -1.83 1.21 4.27
N HIS A 145 -1.28 0.29 5.07
CA HIS A 145 -0.07 0.48 5.86
C HIS A 145 0.97 -0.55 5.42
N PRO A 146 1.95 -0.15 4.60
CA PRO A 146 3.12 -0.97 4.38
C PRO A 146 3.87 -1.18 5.69
N PHE A 147 4.52 -2.33 5.86
CA PHE A 147 5.36 -2.57 7.04
C PHE A 147 6.62 -3.34 6.68
N ILE A 148 7.64 -3.16 7.51
CA ILE A 148 8.87 -3.94 7.49
C ILE A 148 9.19 -4.41 8.90
N GLY A 149 9.74 -5.60 9.04
CA GLY A 149 10.12 -6.13 10.33
C GLY A 149 11.34 -7.02 10.26
N ALA A 150 11.92 -7.25 11.42
CA ALA A 150 12.97 -8.22 11.61
C ALA A 150 12.71 -8.98 12.91
N GLY A 151 13.09 -10.25 12.92
CA GLY A 151 12.89 -11.12 14.07
C GLY A 151 14.02 -12.10 14.28
N ALA A 152 14.08 -12.62 15.50
CA ALA A 152 15.03 -13.62 15.93
C ALA A 152 14.32 -14.62 16.85
N GLY A 153 14.80 -15.87 16.84
CA GLY A 153 14.17 -16.92 17.61
C GLY A 153 14.80 -18.28 17.40
N MET A 154 13.97 -19.31 17.49
CA MET A 154 14.39 -20.70 17.36
C MET A 154 13.56 -21.40 16.29
N ALA A 155 14.22 -22.28 15.54
CA ALA A 155 13.58 -23.20 14.61
C ALA A 155 13.89 -24.64 15.03
N TRP A 156 12.86 -25.47 15.07
CA TRP A 156 12.97 -26.92 15.18
C TRP A 156 12.66 -27.52 13.81
N VAL A 157 13.64 -28.20 13.23
CA VAL A 157 13.51 -28.81 11.91
C VAL A 157 13.52 -30.32 12.08
N HIS A 158 12.37 -30.94 11.79
CA HIS A 158 12.24 -32.39 11.72
C HIS A 158 12.55 -32.84 10.30
N ASN A 159 13.62 -33.60 10.15
CA ASN A 159 14.04 -34.19 8.88
C ASN A 159 13.74 -35.68 8.88
N LYS A 160 12.75 -36.10 8.08
CA LYS A 160 12.36 -37.50 7.94
C LYS A 160 12.46 -37.94 6.49
N VAL A 161 13.50 -38.67 6.13
CA VAL A 161 13.70 -39.16 4.76
C VAL A 161 14.09 -40.63 4.76
N TYR A 162 13.49 -41.39 3.88
CA TYR A 162 13.78 -42.79 3.66
C TYR A 162 14.03 -43.06 2.17
N GLY A 163 15.18 -43.63 1.86
CA GLY A 163 15.55 -43.98 0.50
C GLY A 163 16.65 -45.01 0.42
N GLN A 164 16.94 -45.49 -0.78
CA GLN A 164 18.07 -46.37 -1.06
C GLN A 164 19.26 -45.55 -1.56
N LEU A 165 20.46 -45.84 -1.07
CA LEU A 165 21.68 -45.20 -1.57
C LEU A 165 21.78 -45.41 -3.10
N SER A 166 22.11 -44.34 -3.83
CA SER A 166 22.26 -44.32 -5.31
C SER A 166 23.42 -45.17 -5.85
N GLY A 167 24.17 -45.78 -4.94
CA GLY A 167 25.28 -46.69 -5.16
C GLY A 167 26.01 -46.84 -3.83
N VAL A 168 26.95 -47.77 -3.76
CA VAL A 168 27.79 -47.96 -2.58
C VAL A 168 29.26 -48.07 -3.02
N PRO A 169 30.21 -47.65 -2.17
CA PRO A 169 31.63 -47.87 -2.43
C PRO A 169 31.97 -49.36 -2.59
N ALA A 170 33.12 -49.65 -3.21
CA ALA A 170 33.60 -51.01 -3.39
C ALA A 170 33.71 -51.76 -2.04
N GLY A 171 33.26 -53.02 -2.00
CA GLY A 171 33.21 -53.84 -0.79
C GLY A 171 31.96 -53.64 0.08
N GLY A 172 31.12 -52.66 -0.24
CA GLY A 172 29.83 -52.45 0.41
C GLY A 172 28.76 -53.44 -0.05
N ALA A 173 27.79 -53.74 0.83
CA ALA A 173 26.59 -54.48 0.43
C ALA A 173 25.83 -53.67 -0.65
N PRO A 174 25.41 -54.25 -1.77
CA PRO A 174 24.95 -53.49 -2.94
C PRO A 174 23.60 -52.78 -2.75
N PHE A 175 22.77 -53.23 -1.81
CA PHE A 175 21.43 -52.70 -1.56
C PHE A 175 21.36 -52.15 -0.14
N GLN A 176 21.47 -50.83 0.01
CA GLN A 176 21.47 -50.19 1.32
C GLN A 176 20.43 -49.09 1.37
N ASN A 177 19.54 -49.19 2.35
CA ASN A 177 18.55 -48.16 2.64
C ASN A 177 19.07 -47.27 3.75
N ALA A 178 18.89 -45.98 3.56
CA ALA A 178 19.23 -44.92 4.49
C ALA A 178 17.95 -44.28 5.01
N SER A 179 17.89 -44.09 6.33
CA SER A 179 16.83 -43.37 7.01
C SER A 179 17.44 -42.18 7.75
N PHE A 180 16.86 -41.02 7.52
CA PHE A 180 17.01 -39.81 8.31
C PHE A 180 15.71 -39.68 9.10
N ASP A 181 15.79 -39.61 10.42
CA ASP A 181 14.64 -39.30 11.28
C ASP A 181 15.19 -38.62 12.52
N ASP A 182 15.36 -37.30 12.43
CA ASP A 182 15.99 -36.52 13.47
C ASP A 182 15.35 -35.13 13.57
N VAL A 183 15.28 -34.59 14.78
CA VAL A 183 14.77 -33.25 15.06
C VAL A 183 15.92 -32.46 15.67
N ASP A 184 16.34 -31.41 14.97
CA ASP A 184 17.37 -30.52 15.49
C ASP A 184 16.85 -29.09 15.64
N GLN A 185 17.45 -28.37 16.58
CA GLN A 185 17.09 -26.99 16.89
C GLN A 185 18.24 -26.05 16.56
N ALA A 186 17.92 -24.97 15.86
CA ALA A 186 18.88 -23.93 15.55
C ALA A 186 18.30 -22.55 15.86
N PHE A 187 19.20 -21.62 16.17
CA PHE A 187 18.85 -20.21 16.18
C PHE A 187 18.41 -19.78 14.78
N ALA A 188 17.35 -19.00 14.70
CA ALA A 188 16.78 -18.52 13.45
C ALA A 188 16.62 -17.00 13.47
N TYR A 189 16.73 -16.41 12.28
CA TYR A 189 16.44 -15.00 12.05
C TYR A 189 15.47 -14.88 10.89
N GLN A 190 14.60 -13.87 10.93
CA GLN A 190 13.66 -13.61 9.86
C GLN A 190 13.54 -12.13 9.50
N GLY A 191 13.30 -11.88 8.22
CA GLY A 191 12.89 -10.59 7.69
C GLY A 191 11.43 -10.63 7.27
N LEU A 192 10.71 -9.56 7.56
CA LEU A 192 9.29 -9.40 7.25
C LEU A 192 9.10 -8.18 6.37
N LEU A 193 8.23 -8.28 5.38
CA LEU A 193 7.68 -7.14 4.67
C LEU A 193 6.22 -7.40 4.34
N GLY A 194 5.40 -6.37 4.27
CA GLY A 194 4.01 -6.59 3.92
C GLY A 194 3.18 -5.34 3.81
N LEU A 195 1.89 -5.55 3.58
CA LEU A 195 0.86 -4.53 3.53
C LEU A 195 -0.26 -4.94 4.47
N ALA A 196 -0.69 -4.05 5.35
CA ALA A 196 -1.87 -4.23 6.19
C ALA A 196 -2.96 -3.23 5.78
N TRP A 197 -4.23 -3.64 5.89
CA TRP A 197 -5.37 -2.75 5.70
C TRP A 197 -6.45 -3.04 6.73
N ASP A 198 -7.02 -1.97 7.28
CA ASP A 198 -8.09 -2.04 8.26
C ASP A 198 -9.44 -2.08 7.53
N PHE A 199 -10.24 -3.12 7.78
CA PHE A 199 -11.54 -3.31 7.10
C PHE A 199 -12.74 -3.17 8.04
N ALA A 200 -12.51 -3.24 9.35
CA ALA A 200 -13.52 -2.98 10.38
C ALA A 200 -12.83 -2.47 11.66
N PRO A 201 -13.57 -1.87 12.61
CA PRO A 201 -13.00 -1.52 13.91
C PRO A 201 -12.35 -2.74 14.55
N ASN A 202 -11.10 -2.59 14.98
CA ASN A 202 -10.27 -3.64 15.61
C ASN A 202 -9.79 -4.75 14.68
N TRP A 203 -10.26 -4.81 13.43
CA TRP A 203 -9.93 -5.88 12.50
C TRP A 203 -9.09 -5.35 11.34
N SER A 204 -7.92 -5.97 11.16
CA SER A 204 -7.05 -5.74 10.02
C SER A 204 -6.85 -7.05 9.26
N MET A 205 -6.60 -6.94 7.96
CA MET A 205 -5.96 -8.00 7.19
C MET A 205 -4.53 -7.58 6.86
N ASP A 206 -3.65 -8.56 6.67
CA ASP A 206 -2.31 -8.32 6.19
C ASP A 206 -1.87 -9.34 5.13
N LEU A 207 -1.11 -8.87 4.14
CA LEU A 207 -0.35 -9.67 3.21
C LEU A 207 1.12 -9.58 3.62
N THR A 208 1.69 -10.72 4.04
CA THR A 208 3.00 -10.75 4.65
C THR A 208 3.95 -11.66 3.87
N GLY A 209 5.05 -11.09 3.39
CA GLY A 209 6.22 -11.82 2.90
C GLY A 209 7.21 -12.02 4.04
N ARG A 210 7.67 -13.26 4.25
CA ARG A 210 8.69 -13.61 5.24
C ARG A 210 9.86 -14.32 4.59
N TYR A 211 11.06 -13.98 5.00
CA TYR A 211 12.27 -14.75 4.70
C TYR A 211 12.87 -15.25 6.01
N LEU A 212 13.03 -16.56 6.15
CA LEU A 212 13.57 -17.24 7.31
C LEU A 212 14.93 -17.86 6.94
N ALA A 213 15.89 -17.79 7.86
CA ALA A 213 17.11 -18.56 7.77
C ALA A 213 17.59 -19.02 9.16
N THR A 214 18.15 -20.22 9.22
CA THR A 214 18.69 -20.82 10.44
C THR A 214 20.22 -20.78 10.47
N LYS A 215 20.77 -20.97 11.67
CA LYS A 215 22.13 -21.48 11.85
C LYS A 215 22.22 -22.94 11.42
N ASP A 216 23.42 -23.49 11.51
CA ASP A 216 23.72 -24.86 11.14
C ASP A 216 22.88 -25.84 11.98
N LEU A 217 22.17 -26.70 11.29
CA LEU A 217 21.39 -27.82 11.79
C LEU A 217 22.17 -29.10 11.52
N LYS A 218 22.09 -30.07 12.43
CA LYS A 218 22.77 -31.36 12.32
C LYS A 218 21.77 -32.48 12.41
N TRP A 219 21.88 -33.45 11.50
CA TRP A 219 21.03 -34.63 11.54
C TRP A 219 21.81 -35.90 11.21
N GLY A 220 21.52 -36.95 11.97
CA GLY A 220 22.10 -38.28 11.78
C GLY A 220 21.41 -39.10 10.71
N GLN A 221 22.11 -40.11 10.22
CA GLN A 221 21.57 -41.14 9.33
C GLN A 221 21.73 -42.52 9.96
N VAL A 222 20.77 -43.40 9.72
CA VAL A 222 20.92 -44.84 9.91
C VAL A 222 20.90 -45.53 8.55
N THR A 223 21.97 -46.27 8.23
CA THR A 223 22.04 -47.12 7.03
C THR A 223 21.88 -48.58 7.41
N GLN A 224 21.11 -49.32 6.62
CA GLN A 224 20.95 -50.77 6.77
C GLN A 224 21.00 -51.48 5.42
N ASN A 225 21.50 -52.71 5.42
CA ASN A 225 21.42 -53.59 4.25
C ASN A 225 19.97 -54.04 4.06
N ALA A 226 19.45 -53.88 2.85
CA ALA A 226 18.08 -54.19 2.48
C ALA A 226 17.97 -55.32 1.45
N GLY A 227 19.09 -56.00 1.13
CA GLY A 227 19.12 -57.08 0.15
C GLY A 227 19.96 -58.29 0.58
N PRO A 228 20.00 -59.34 -0.25
CA PRO A 228 20.67 -60.60 0.07
C PRO A 228 22.20 -60.53 -0.03
N GLY A 229 22.75 -59.43 -0.55
CA GLY A 229 24.19 -59.25 -0.73
C GLY A 229 24.92 -59.05 0.59
N VAL A 230 26.13 -59.59 0.69
CA VAL A 230 27.03 -59.40 1.84
C VAL A 230 28.04 -58.28 1.54
N GLY A 231 28.43 -57.54 2.56
CA GLY A 231 29.40 -56.45 2.44
C GLY A 231 29.30 -55.47 3.61
N SER A 232 30.18 -54.47 3.63
CA SER A 232 30.14 -53.43 4.66
C SER A 232 28.93 -52.51 4.50
N ILE A 233 28.46 -51.95 5.61
CA ILE A 233 27.45 -50.89 5.61
C ILE A 233 28.15 -49.55 5.37
N THR A 234 27.62 -48.76 4.44
CA THR A 234 28.12 -47.43 4.10
C THR A 234 27.63 -46.44 5.15
N ASP A 235 28.58 -45.95 5.95
CA ASP A 235 28.37 -44.84 6.86
C ASP A 235 28.65 -43.53 6.13
N THR A 236 27.59 -42.78 5.87
CA THR A 236 27.63 -41.44 5.25
C THR A 236 27.74 -40.34 6.30
N GLY A 237 27.83 -40.65 7.59
CA GLY A 237 28.08 -39.69 8.66
C GLY A 237 26.90 -38.80 9.06
N ILE A 238 27.23 -37.73 9.77
CA ILE A 238 26.29 -36.71 10.24
C ILE A 238 26.31 -35.56 9.24
N TYR A 239 25.14 -35.10 8.82
CA TYR A 239 24.99 -33.99 7.90
C TYR A 239 24.83 -32.68 8.66
N GLU A 240 25.47 -31.63 8.16
CA GLU A 240 25.34 -30.26 8.66
C GLU A 240 24.89 -29.35 7.52
N GLY A 241 23.87 -28.54 7.74
CA GLY A 241 23.33 -27.64 6.73
C GLY A 241 22.46 -26.53 7.33
N LYS A 242 22.02 -25.58 6.50
CA LYS A 242 21.18 -24.46 6.93
C LYS A 242 19.81 -24.54 6.28
N TYR A 243 18.77 -24.33 7.06
CA TYR A 243 17.41 -24.23 6.54
C TYR A 243 17.11 -22.78 6.19
N LYS A 244 16.58 -22.57 4.99
CA LYS A 244 16.12 -21.26 4.51
C LYS A 244 14.80 -21.40 3.80
N ASP A 245 13.96 -20.40 3.95
CA ASP A 245 12.59 -20.45 3.45
C ASP A 245 12.08 -19.04 3.17
N ALA A 246 11.36 -18.89 2.06
CA ALA A 246 10.54 -17.72 1.80
C ALA A 246 9.06 -18.10 1.89
N SER A 247 8.23 -17.24 2.46
CA SER A 247 6.78 -17.50 2.53
C SER A 247 5.97 -16.23 2.25
N VAL A 248 4.78 -16.43 1.69
CA VAL A 248 3.80 -15.38 1.44
C VAL A 248 2.47 -15.82 2.04
N THR A 249 1.93 -15.03 2.96
CA THR A 249 0.70 -15.37 3.68
C THR A 249 -0.29 -14.23 3.71
N LEU A 250 -1.57 -14.60 3.87
CA LEU A 250 -2.64 -13.69 4.24
C LEU A 250 -3.00 -13.94 5.70
N GLY A 251 -3.01 -12.86 6.48
CA GLY A 251 -3.32 -12.84 7.90
C GLY A 251 -4.59 -12.06 8.21
N VAL A 252 -5.27 -12.48 9.28
CA VAL A 252 -6.31 -11.69 9.94
C VAL A 252 -5.83 -11.34 11.34
N ARG A 253 -5.92 -10.06 11.70
CA ARG A 253 -5.51 -9.51 12.99
C ARG A 253 -6.68 -8.88 13.71
N TYR A 254 -6.81 -9.19 14.99
CA TYR A 254 -7.74 -8.55 15.91
C TYR A 254 -6.98 -7.79 17.00
N THR A 255 -7.19 -6.48 17.09
CA THR A 255 -6.55 -5.59 18.06
C THR A 255 -7.50 -5.29 19.22
N PHE A 256 -7.06 -5.59 20.44
CA PHE A 256 -7.84 -5.31 21.65
C PHE A 256 -7.81 -3.82 22.00
N GLY A 257 -8.97 -3.28 22.37
CA GLY A 257 -9.07 -1.95 22.98
C GLY A 257 -8.92 -0.77 22.03
N ALA A 258 -9.45 -0.85 20.80
CA ALA A 258 -9.50 0.34 19.95
C ALA A 258 -10.27 1.48 20.63
N PRO A 259 -9.82 2.74 20.46
CA PRO A 259 -10.57 3.89 20.95
C PRO A 259 -11.99 3.83 20.37
N PRO A 260 -13.01 4.26 21.15
CA PRO A 260 -14.38 4.31 20.66
C PRO A 260 -14.42 5.06 19.33
N PRO A 261 -15.26 4.62 18.37
CA PRO A 261 -15.38 5.30 17.09
C PRO A 261 -15.53 6.81 17.33
N PRO A 262 -14.87 7.66 16.52
CA PRO A 262 -14.96 9.10 16.70
C PRO A 262 -16.44 9.48 16.81
N PRO A 263 -16.80 10.31 17.81
CA PRO A 263 -18.20 10.69 18.00
C PRO A 263 -18.75 11.22 16.67
N PRO A 264 -20.01 10.88 16.33
CA PRO A 264 -20.60 11.35 15.09
C PRO A 264 -20.40 12.87 14.98
N PRO A 265 -20.04 13.39 13.78
CA PRO A 265 -19.87 14.81 13.60
C PRO A 265 -21.12 15.52 14.17
N PRO A 266 -20.95 16.63 14.91
CA PRO A 266 -22.08 17.37 15.44
C PRO A 266 -23.10 17.58 14.33
N PRO A 267 -24.42 17.46 14.61
CA PRO A 267 -25.43 17.79 13.63
C PRO A 267 -25.07 19.13 13.00
N ALA A 268 -25.02 19.19 11.66
CA ALA A 268 -24.80 20.44 10.97
C ALA A 268 -25.74 21.48 11.60
N PRO A 269 -25.27 22.71 11.91
CA PRO A 269 -26.13 23.75 12.43
C PRO A 269 -27.40 23.79 11.56
N PRO A 270 -28.60 23.91 12.15
CA PRO A 270 -29.82 24.05 11.39
C PRO A 270 -29.56 25.11 10.31
N ALA A 271 -29.87 24.77 9.05
CA ALA A 271 -29.80 25.74 7.98
C ALA A 271 -30.49 27.03 8.48
N PRO A 272 -29.88 28.22 8.29
CA PRO A 272 -30.55 29.46 8.65
C PRO A 272 -31.98 29.40 8.12
N PRO A 273 -32.99 29.80 8.93
CA PRO A 273 -34.36 29.84 8.44
C PRO A 273 -34.36 30.50 7.07
N PRO A 274 -35.06 29.95 6.06
CA PRO A 274 -35.22 30.65 4.80
C PRO A 274 -35.64 32.08 5.13
N ALA A 275 -34.88 33.05 4.62
CA ALA A 275 -35.15 34.46 4.87
C ALA A 275 -36.66 34.68 4.67
N PRO A 276 -37.36 35.36 5.60
CA PRO A 276 -38.78 35.65 5.44
C PRO A 276 -39.00 36.18 4.03
N PRO A 277 -40.04 35.72 3.30
CA PRO A 277 -40.42 36.33 2.05
C PRO A 277 -40.42 37.84 2.28
N ALA A 278 -39.60 38.57 1.52
CA ALA A 278 -39.53 40.01 1.66
C ALA A 278 -40.97 40.54 1.64
N PRO A 279 -41.37 41.38 2.61
CA PRO A 279 -42.70 41.97 2.61
C PRO A 279 -42.98 42.53 1.22
N PRO A 280 -44.17 42.29 0.63
CA PRO A 280 -44.51 42.89 -0.65
C PRO A 280 -44.21 44.38 -0.55
N ALA A 281 -43.32 44.85 -1.45
CA ALA A 281 -42.80 46.20 -1.39
C ALA A 281 -43.98 47.18 -1.31
N PRO A 282 -43.89 48.22 -0.44
CA PRO A 282 -44.86 49.31 -0.47
C PRO A 282 -44.99 49.82 -1.91
N PRO A 283 -46.20 50.17 -2.38
CA PRO A 283 -46.36 50.71 -3.72
C PRO A 283 -45.37 51.87 -3.89
N PRO A 284 -44.57 51.86 -4.98
CA PRO A 284 -43.48 52.82 -5.12
C PRO A 284 -44.05 54.24 -5.05
N PRO A 285 -43.42 55.14 -4.26
CA PRO A 285 -43.76 56.55 -4.33
C PRO A 285 -43.64 57.02 -5.79
N PRO A 286 -44.50 57.94 -6.25
CA PRO A 286 -44.43 58.48 -7.61
C PRO A 286 -42.98 58.85 -7.94
N PRO A 287 -42.42 58.40 -9.07
CA PRO A 287 -41.03 58.69 -9.40
C PRO A 287 -40.78 60.21 -9.31
N ALA A 288 -39.85 60.62 -8.46
CA ALA A 288 -39.36 61.98 -8.48
C ALA A 288 -38.81 62.26 -9.88
N ALA A 289 -39.22 63.37 -10.50
CA ALA A 289 -38.76 63.74 -11.82
C ALA A 289 -37.22 63.83 -11.81
N VAL A 290 -36.57 62.91 -12.52
CA VAL A 290 -35.11 62.93 -12.71
C VAL A 290 -34.85 63.95 -13.81
N TYR A 291 -34.31 65.10 -13.46
CA TYR A 291 -33.87 66.11 -14.43
C TYR A 291 -32.43 65.78 -14.83
N GLU A 292 -32.23 65.31 -16.07
CA GLU A 292 -30.90 65.06 -16.61
C GLU A 292 -30.20 66.37 -16.99
N ALA A 293 -28.87 66.37 -16.96
CA ALA A 293 -28.06 67.48 -17.44
C ALA A 293 -28.28 67.66 -18.95
N ARG A 294 -28.72 68.86 -19.36
CA ARG A 294 -29.03 69.19 -20.75
C ARG A 294 -28.15 70.31 -21.25
N GLU A 295 -27.57 70.13 -22.44
CA GLU A 295 -26.75 71.13 -23.11
C GLU A 295 -27.61 71.96 -24.07
N PHE A 296 -27.39 73.28 -24.06
CA PHE A 296 -28.04 74.24 -24.94
C PHE A 296 -26.97 75.02 -25.70
N VAL A 297 -27.03 74.99 -27.04
CA VAL A 297 -26.04 75.66 -27.90
C VAL A 297 -26.66 76.94 -28.47
N VAL A 298 -25.95 78.05 -28.27
CA VAL A 298 -26.37 79.39 -28.74
C VAL A 298 -25.40 79.86 -29.81
N TYR A 299 -25.93 80.15 -31.00
CA TYR A 299 -25.13 80.65 -32.11
C TYR A 299 -25.14 82.17 -32.18
N PHE A 300 -23.99 82.74 -32.52
CA PHE A 300 -23.82 84.16 -32.75
C PHE A 300 -23.50 84.43 -34.23
N PRO A 301 -23.91 85.58 -34.78
CA PRO A 301 -23.44 86.01 -36.08
C PRO A 301 -21.91 86.13 -36.15
N PHE A 302 -21.36 86.06 -37.36
CA PHE A 302 -19.93 86.17 -37.59
C PHE A 302 -19.37 87.47 -36.99
N ASP A 303 -18.28 87.33 -36.24
CA ASP A 303 -17.58 88.41 -35.54
C ASP A 303 -18.42 89.25 -34.55
N GLN A 304 -19.54 88.71 -34.08
CA GLN A 304 -20.44 89.40 -33.15
C GLN A 304 -20.70 88.62 -31.87
N TYR A 305 -21.09 89.33 -30.82
CA TYR A 305 -21.52 88.77 -29.52
C TYR A 305 -22.95 89.18 -29.16
N VAL A 306 -23.70 89.72 -30.11
CA VAL A 306 -25.10 90.12 -29.91
C VAL A 306 -26.00 88.89 -30.03
N LEU A 307 -26.85 88.67 -29.03
CA LEU A 307 -27.87 87.62 -29.07
C LEU A 307 -28.99 88.02 -30.03
N THR A 308 -29.21 87.24 -31.08
CA THR A 308 -30.38 87.38 -31.95
C THR A 308 -31.65 86.93 -31.19
N PRO A 309 -32.86 87.30 -31.65
CA PRO A 309 -34.10 86.85 -31.03
C PRO A 309 -34.20 85.31 -30.89
N GLU A 310 -33.67 84.57 -31.87
CA GLU A 310 -33.62 83.11 -31.85
C GLU A 310 -32.66 82.60 -30.77
N ALA A 311 -31.49 83.22 -30.64
CA ALA A 311 -30.52 82.92 -29.59
C ALA A 311 -31.09 83.21 -28.20
N GLN A 312 -31.82 84.32 -28.03
CA GLN A 312 -32.51 84.66 -26.77
C GLN A 312 -33.56 83.61 -26.39
N ALA A 313 -34.30 83.09 -27.37
CA ALA A 313 -35.29 82.03 -27.11
C ALA A 313 -34.66 80.74 -26.57
N VAL A 314 -33.48 80.36 -27.07
CA VAL A 314 -32.72 79.20 -26.56
C VAL A 314 -32.21 79.43 -25.14
N VAL A 315 -31.69 80.63 -24.86
CA VAL A 315 -31.27 81.01 -23.50
C VAL A 315 -32.44 80.99 -22.52
N GLN A 316 -33.62 81.47 -22.94
CA GLN A 316 -34.81 81.45 -22.11
C GLN A 316 -35.27 80.01 -21.80
N GLN A 317 -35.25 79.11 -22.80
CA GLN A 317 -35.55 77.69 -22.58
C GLN A 317 -34.57 77.03 -21.60
N ALA A 318 -33.27 77.35 -21.71
CA ALA A 318 -32.27 76.86 -20.77
C ALA A 318 -32.53 77.36 -19.34
N ALA A 319 -32.89 78.64 -19.18
CA ALA A 319 -33.21 79.24 -17.89
C ALA A 319 -34.47 78.63 -17.26
N ASP A 320 -35.52 78.39 -18.05
CA ASP A 320 -36.76 77.80 -17.57
C ASP A 320 -36.56 76.33 -17.17
N TYR A 321 -35.77 75.57 -17.94
CA TYR A 321 -35.39 74.19 -17.60
C TYR A 321 -34.59 74.14 -16.28
N ALA A 322 -33.60 75.03 -16.11
CA ALA A 322 -32.81 75.10 -14.90
C ALA A 322 -33.64 75.46 -13.66
N LYS A 323 -34.61 76.38 -13.80
CA LYS A 323 -35.53 76.78 -12.71
C LYS A 323 -36.49 75.65 -12.35
N ALA A 324 -37.09 74.99 -13.35
CA ALA A 324 -38.02 73.88 -13.13
C ALA A 324 -37.34 72.66 -12.48
N GLY A 325 -36.09 72.38 -12.87
CA GLY A 325 -35.31 71.26 -12.36
C GLY A 325 -34.55 71.50 -11.05
N MET A 326 -34.61 72.71 -10.47
CA MET A 326 -33.78 73.14 -9.33
C MET A 326 -32.27 72.88 -9.54
N ALA A 327 -31.73 73.29 -10.69
CA ALA A 327 -30.33 73.06 -11.03
C ALA A 327 -29.39 73.67 -9.98
N THR A 328 -28.47 72.86 -9.42
CA THR A 328 -27.52 73.30 -8.39
C THR A 328 -26.23 73.88 -8.97
N LYS A 329 -25.97 73.71 -10.27
CA LYS A 329 -24.80 74.24 -10.97
C LYS A 329 -25.11 74.52 -12.45
N LEU A 330 -24.74 75.70 -12.93
CA LEU A 330 -24.78 76.06 -14.35
C LEU A 330 -23.36 76.39 -14.81
N THR A 331 -22.98 75.90 -16.00
CA THR A 331 -21.69 76.20 -16.64
C THR A 331 -21.98 76.86 -17.98
N ILE A 332 -21.42 78.05 -18.21
CA ILE A 332 -21.53 78.78 -19.48
C ILE A 332 -20.14 78.86 -20.08
N THR A 333 -20.00 78.50 -21.35
CA THR A 333 -18.71 78.53 -22.06
C THR A 333 -18.91 79.12 -23.44
N GLY A 334 -18.12 80.14 -23.76
CA GLY A 334 -18.12 80.77 -25.07
C GLY A 334 -17.08 80.13 -25.97
N HIS A 335 -17.43 79.92 -27.23
CA HIS A 335 -16.51 79.42 -28.25
C HIS A 335 -16.41 80.40 -29.43
N THR A 336 -15.22 80.45 -30.02
CA THR A 336 -14.88 81.16 -31.25
C THR A 336 -14.19 80.20 -32.20
N ASP A 337 -14.33 80.44 -33.50
CA ASP A 337 -13.60 79.67 -34.51
C ASP A 337 -12.12 80.09 -34.52
N THR A 338 -11.25 79.27 -35.10
CA THR A 338 -9.81 79.50 -35.28
C THR A 338 -9.48 80.67 -36.22
N SER A 339 -10.49 81.23 -36.88
CA SER A 339 -10.38 82.38 -37.77
C SER A 339 -10.12 83.66 -36.97
N GLY A 340 -8.85 83.99 -36.68
CA GLY A 340 -8.45 85.19 -35.94
C GLY A 340 -7.20 84.97 -35.09
N SER A 341 -6.69 86.02 -34.42
CA SER A 341 -5.61 85.85 -33.44
C SER A 341 -6.15 85.30 -32.12
N ASP A 342 -5.37 84.47 -31.43
CA ASP A 342 -5.79 83.84 -30.16
C ASP A 342 -6.28 84.85 -29.13
N ARG A 343 -5.60 86.00 -29.01
CA ARG A 343 -5.98 87.06 -28.07
C ARG A 343 -7.31 87.72 -28.43
N TYR A 344 -7.63 87.80 -29.72
CA TYR A 344 -8.91 88.31 -30.20
C TYR A 344 -10.03 87.31 -29.91
N ASN A 345 -9.81 86.05 -30.29
CA ASN A 345 -10.76 84.96 -30.14
C ASN A 345 -11.11 84.67 -28.67
N ALA A 346 -10.13 84.76 -27.76
CA ALA A 346 -10.36 84.62 -26.32
C ALA A 346 -11.26 85.74 -25.75
N ARG A 347 -11.02 87.00 -26.15
CA ARG A 347 -11.85 88.13 -25.71
C ARG A 347 -13.27 88.04 -26.26
N LEU A 348 -13.42 87.59 -27.50
CA LEU A 348 -14.74 87.42 -28.11
C LEU A 348 -15.51 86.24 -27.49
N SER A 349 -14.85 85.14 -27.14
CA SER A 349 -15.48 84.04 -26.41
C SER A 349 -15.91 84.45 -25.00
N GLU A 350 -15.10 85.23 -24.27
CA GLU A 350 -15.48 85.75 -22.95
C GLU A 350 -16.71 86.64 -23.03
N ARG A 351 -16.79 87.52 -24.03
CA ARG A 351 -17.97 88.40 -24.23
C ARG A 351 -19.23 87.63 -24.59
N ARG A 352 -19.12 86.49 -25.27
CA ARG A 352 -20.27 85.63 -25.60
C ARG A 352 -20.78 84.80 -24.43
N ALA A 353 -19.95 84.63 -23.39
CA ALA A 353 -20.28 83.83 -22.21
C ALA A 353 -20.83 84.65 -21.02
N GLN A 354 -20.75 85.99 -21.08
CA GLN A 354 -21.27 86.92 -20.08
C GLN A 354 -22.74 87.25 -20.34
#